data_AF-A0A947H8C0-F1
#
_entry.id   AF-A0A947H8C0-F1
#
_cell.length_a   1.000
_cell.length_b   1.000
_cell.length_c   1.000
_cell.angle_alpha   90.00
_cell.angle_beta   90.00
_cell.angle_gamma   90.00
#
_symmetry.space_group_name_H-M   'P 1'
#
loop_
_entity.id
_entity.type
_entity.pdbx_description
1 polymer ?
#
loop_
_entity_poly.entity_id
_entity_poly.type
_entity_poly.pdbx_seq_one_letter_code
_entity_poly.pdbx_strand_id
1 'polypeptide(L)'
;MQIQTIETQPLPPESGALSALVETIVEARQNIAANFLTIGQALGTVKSRKIYREAGHTSFAAFLHDPRIDIAPADAERFMSLAEDPTFNKQAALGLSKMLELIKLPPADRDRIINEGVELKGQIKTIDEMNLRELKQASQEIKRQGKSRCDRCSRWVDVVQELDGHFYGSGSGHACYEYELEERRTLSSGRIPAAQLDNVLDTLRFDSVQTSPEATPLQWLPDSLYQLYGQLLQDQGRLGGEVSQENLLHEQEVLKKLLNLCQNRMKEIQETLQMLKELGGSSPIPVSNSYAPVSEDDNSPPWD
;
A
#
# COMPACT_ATOMS: atom_id res chain seq x y z
N MET A 1 19.70 32.51 32.35
CA MET A 1 18.44 31.76 32.48
C MET A 1 18.40 31.18 33.88
N GLN A 2 17.53 31.70 34.75
CA GLN A 2 17.25 31.04 36.02
C GLN A 2 16.36 29.85 35.70
N ILE A 3 16.89 28.65 35.88
CA ILE A 3 16.09 27.42 35.87
C ILE A 3 15.23 27.52 37.12
N GLN A 4 13.92 27.71 36.95
CA GLN A 4 12.97 27.54 38.05
C GLN A 4 13.00 26.06 38.41
N THR A 5 13.73 25.75 39.49
CA THR A 5 13.66 24.46 40.17
C THR A 5 12.20 24.25 40.56
N ILE A 6 11.57 23.21 40.01
CA ILE A 6 10.27 22.74 40.49
C ILE A 6 10.54 22.24 41.92
N GLU A 7 10.16 23.04 42.92
CA GLU A 7 10.18 22.61 44.31
C GLU A 7 9.20 21.44 44.47
N THR A 8 9.74 20.23 44.50
CA THR A 8 8.98 19.03 44.85
C THR A 8 8.61 19.12 46.33
N GLN A 9 7.35 19.44 46.63
CA GLN A 9 6.81 19.32 47.98
C GLN A 9 6.97 17.88 48.49
N PRO A 10 7.24 17.68 49.80
CA PRO A 10 7.40 16.35 50.38
C PRO A 10 6.08 15.56 50.28
N LEU A 11 6.19 14.26 49.94
CA LEU A 11 5.04 13.38 49.76
C LEU A 11 4.13 13.35 51.02
N PRO A 12 2.81 13.52 50.88
CA PRO A 12 1.86 13.33 51.98
C PRO A 12 1.76 11.84 52.38
N PRO A 13 1.25 11.51 53.58
CA PRO A 13 1.18 10.14 54.09
C PRO A 13 0.33 9.22 53.18
N GLU A 14 0.65 7.91 53.20
CA GLU A 14 0.33 6.90 52.17
C GLU A 14 -1.13 6.83 51.68
N SER A 15 -2.10 7.29 52.47
CA SER A 15 -3.52 7.28 52.11
C SER A 15 -3.95 8.39 51.14
N GLY A 16 -3.17 9.47 51.02
CA GLY A 16 -3.41 10.61 50.10
C GLY A 16 -2.28 10.83 49.07
N ALA A 17 -1.21 10.04 49.15
CA ALA A 17 -0.07 10.14 48.25
C ALA A 17 -0.45 9.82 46.80
N LEU A 18 -1.25 8.77 46.56
CA LEU A 18 -1.64 8.39 45.20
C LEU A 18 -2.52 9.45 44.54
N SER A 19 -3.52 9.99 45.25
CA SER A 19 -4.39 11.03 44.71
C SER A 19 -3.60 12.30 44.38
N ALA A 20 -2.71 12.75 45.28
CA ALA A 20 -1.87 13.92 45.05
C ALA A 20 -0.90 13.72 43.85
N LEU A 21 -0.32 12.52 43.71
CA LEU A 21 0.51 12.18 42.56
C LEU A 21 -0.31 12.15 41.26
N VAL A 22 -1.53 11.60 41.29
CA VAL A 22 -2.43 11.60 40.12
C VAL A 22 -2.78 13.03 39.72
N GLU A 23 -3.14 13.90 40.66
CA GLU A 23 -3.40 15.32 40.41
C GLU A 23 -2.20 16.02 39.79
N THR A 24 -1.00 15.81 40.36
CA THR A 24 0.27 16.35 39.81
C THR A 24 0.51 15.90 38.37
N ILE A 25 0.25 14.62 38.06
CA ILE A 25 0.39 14.08 36.69
C ILE A 25 -0.63 14.71 35.75
N VAL A 26 -1.88 14.90 36.19
CA VAL A 26 -2.93 15.55 35.40
C VAL A 26 -2.54 16.99 35.09
N GLU A 27 -2.12 17.77 36.08
CA GLU A 27 -1.68 19.16 35.90
C GLU A 27 -0.47 19.25 34.97
N ALA A 28 0.56 18.42 35.18
CA ALA A 28 1.73 18.38 34.31
C ALA A 28 1.34 18.10 32.84
N ARG A 29 0.41 17.16 32.61
CA ARG A 29 -0.11 16.84 31.28
C ARG A 29 -0.86 18.02 30.65
N GLN A 30 -1.65 18.76 31.43
CA GLN A 30 -2.37 19.95 30.96
C GLN A 30 -1.40 21.09 30.61
N ASN A 31 -0.39 21.31 31.44
CA ASN A 31 0.67 22.29 31.19
C ASN A 31 1.45 21.99 29.92
N ILE A 32 1.73 20.72 29.63
CA ILE A 32 2.32 20.31 28.35
C ILE A 32 1.44 20.75 27.18
N ALA A 33 0.13 20.48 27.24
CA ALA A 33 -0.79 20.89 26.17
C ALA A 33 -0.86 22.42 25.99
N ALA A 34 -0.93 23.17 27.10
CA ALA A 34 -0.92 24.63 27.08
C ALA A 34 0.38 25.20 26.49
N ASN A 35 1.52 24.59 26.80
CA ASN A 35 2.82 24.97 26.24
C ASN A 35 2.85 24.75 24.72
N PHE A 36 2.32 23.62 24.23
CA PHE A 36 2.24 23.37 22.78
C PHE A 36 1.33 24.35 22.05
N LEU A 37 0.20 24.75 22.65
CA LEU A 37 -0.64 25.82 22.10
C LEU A 37 0.12 27.15 22.05
N THR A 38 0.84 27.49 23.11
CA THR A 38 1.67 28.71 23.18
C THR A 38 2.76 28.70 22.11
N ILE A 39 3.43 27.58 21.91
CA ILE A 39 4.40 27.38 20.83
C ILE A 39 3.72 27.58 19.47
N GLY A 40 2.55 26.98 19.25
CA GLY A 40 1.76 27.16 18.03
C GLY A 40 1.44 28.62 17.72
N GLN A 41 0.99 29.39 18.72
CA GLN A 41 0.70 30.82 18.59
C GLN A 41 1.96 31.64 18.28
N ALA A 42 3.08 31.33 18.95
CA ALA A 42 4.35 31.99 18.70
C ALA A 42 4.86 31.70 17.28
N LEU A 43 4.81 30.43 16.84
CA LEU A 43 5.18 30.02 15.48
C LEU A 43 4.29 30.68 14.43
N GLY A 44 2.98 30.73 14.65
CA GLY A 44 2.03 31.43 13.78
C GLY A 44 2.33 32.92 13.66
N THR A 45 2.67 33.57 14.78
CA THR A 45 3.07 34.98 14.81
C THR A 45 4.37 35.21 14.05
N VAL A 46 5.39 34.39 14.29
CA VAL A 46 6.69 34.48 13.59
C VAL A 46 6.53 34.28 12.09
N LYS A 47 5.74 33.28 11.67
CA LYS A 47 5.50 32.95 10.25
C LYS A 47 4.71 34.06 9.55
N SER A 48 3.58 34.50 10.12
CA SER A 48 2.69 35.49 9.52
C SER A 48 3.34 36.86 9.37
N ARG A 49 4.09 37.30 10.39
CA ARG A 49 4.80 38.60 10.38
C ARG A 49 6.17 38.55 9.71
N LYS A 50 6.62 37.36 9.29
CA LYS A 50 7.95 37.13 8.68
C LYS A 50 9.13 37.57 9.57
N ILE A 51 8.95 37.57 10.89
CA ILE A 51 9.98 37.97 11.88
C ILE A 51 11.24 37.12 11.74
N TYR A 52 11.10 35.85 11.31
CA TYR A 52 12.24 34.98 11.03
C TYR A 52 13.23 35.55 10.00
N ARG A 53 12.78 36.44 9.10
CA ARG A 53 13.65 37.12 8.13
C ARG A 53 14.50 38.20 8.78
N GLU A 54 13.94 38.92 9.75
CA GLU A 54 14.67 39.93 10.54
C GLU A 54 15.78 39.30 11.37
N ALA A 55 15.55 38.06 11.81
CA ALA A 55 16.55 37.22 12.47
C ALA A 55 17.58 36.57 11.50
N GLY A 56 17.52 36.90 10.20
CA GLY A 56 18.51 36.45 9.20
C GLY A 56 18.25 35.07 8.59
N HIS A 57 17.10 34.44 8.85
CA HIS A 57 16.76 33.15 8.24
C HIS A 57 16.18 33.32 6.83
N THR A 58 16.64 32.48 5.89
CA THR A 58 16.21 32.50 4.48
C THR A 58 14.77 32.03 4.27
N SER A 59 14.27 31.17 5.17
CA SER A 59 12.91 30.63 5.12
C SER A 59 12.40 30.30 6.52
N PHE A 60 11.09 30.11 6.65
CA PHE A 60 10.50 29.65 7.91
C PHE A 60 11.01 28.26 8.29
N ALA A 61 11.22 27.37 7.31
CA ALA A 61 11.83 26.06 7.56
C ALA A 61 13.26 26.19 8.12
N ALA A 62 14.09 27.07 7.55
CA ALA A 62 15.44 27.33 8.06
C ALA A 62 15.43 27.90 9.50
N PHE A 63 14.40 28.67 9.85
CA PHE A 63 14.19 29.13 11.23
C PHE A 63 13.84 28.00 12.18
N LEU A 64 12.99 27.05 11.77
CA LEU A 64 12.64 25.89 12.60
C LEU A 64 13.84 24.98 12.93
N HIS A 65 14.84 24.96 12.04
CA HIS A 65 16.10 24.23 12.24
C HIS A 65 17.15 24.98 13.07
N ASP A 66 16.86 26.19 13.57
CA ASP A 66 17.76 26.86 14.52
C ASP A 66 17.96 25.97 15.76
N PRO A 67 19.19 25.73 16.24
CA PRO A 67 19.46 24.85 17.38
C PRO A 67 18.75 25.23 18.69
N ARG A 68 18.28 26.47 18.82
CA ARG A 68 17.50 26.92 19.98
C ARG A 68 16.02 26.56 19.90
N ILE A 69 15.55 26.21 18.69
CA ILE A 69 14.16 25.89 18.38
C ILE A 69 14.05 24.39 18.13
N ASP A 70 14.79 23.88 17.15
CA ASP A 70 14.86 22.46 16.77
C ASP A 70 13.50 21.76 16.72
N ILE A 71 12.59 22.31 15.91
CA ILE A 71 11.24 21.77 15.72
C ILE A 71 11.10 21.23 14.31
N ALA A 72 10.61 19.99 14.18
CA ALA A 72 10.29 19.42 12.88
C ALA A 72 9.17 20.23 12.18
N PRO A 73 9.27 20.51 10.86
CA PRO A 73 8.23 21.26 10.14
C PRO A 73 6.81 20.69 10.30
N ALA A 74 6.68 19.36 10.32
CA ALA A 74 5.40 18.69 10.51
C ALA A 74 4.80 18.91 11.90
N ASP A 75 5.62 19.06 12.94
CA ASP A 75 5.16 19.33 14.30
C ASP A 75 4.81 20.80 14.46
N ALA A 76 5.60 21.71 13.88
CA ALA A 76 5.30 23.13 13.82
C ALA A 76 3.92 23.40 13.18
N GLU A 77 3.62 22.74 12.05
CA GLU A 77 2.33 22.83 11.38
C GLU A 77 1.18 22.33 12.27
N ARG A 78 1.37 21.19 12.97
CA ARG A 78 0.37 20.68 13.91
C ARG A 78 0.11 21.65 15.07
N PHE A 79 1.16 22.20 15.69
CA PHE A 79 1.00 23.13 16.80
C PHE A 79 0.33 24.42 16.37
N MET A 80 0.72 24.96 15.21
CA MET A 80 0.04 26.12 14.63
C MET A 80 -1.44 25.82 14.35
N SER A 81 -1.74 24.67 13.73
CA SER A 81 -3.13 24.28 13.43
C SER A 81 -3.98 24.15 14.69
N LEU A 82 -3.41 23.60 15.77
CA LEU A 82 -4.09 23.52 17.07
C LEU A 82 -4.34 24.91 17.68
N ALA A 83 -3.38 25.83 17.55
CA ALA A 83 -3.46 27.18 18.11
C ALA A 83 -4.40 28.11 17.34
N GLU A 84 -4.52 27.93 16.03
CA GLU A 84 -5.44 28.70 15.18
C GLU A 84 -6.90 28.26 15.37
N ASP A 85 -7.11 27.05 15.88
CA ASP A 85 -8.44 26.49 16.03
C ASP A 85 -9.14 26.98 17.31
N PRO A 86 -10.25 27.72 17.20
CA PRO A 86 -10.92 28.32 18.36
C PRO A 86 -11.47 27.28 19.33
N THR A 87 -11.73 26.06 18.85
CA THR A 87 -12.25 24.95 19.65
C THR A 87 -11.29 24.56 20.78
N PHE A 88 -9.99 24.70 20.53
CA PHE A 88 -8.94 24.24 21.44
C PHE A 88 -8.48 25.29 22.45
N ASN A 89 -8.78 26.57 22.23
CA ASN A 89 -8.36 27.68 23.09
C ASN A 89 -8.87 27.55 24.55
N LYS A 90 -9.98 26.84 24.77
CA LYS A 90 -10.57 26.62 26.10
C LYS A 90 -10.45 25.17 26.59
N GLN A 91 -9.81 24.30 25.81
CA GLN A 91 -9.84 22.84 25.98
C GLN A 91 -8.45 22.24 26.24
N ALA A 92 -7.52 23.01 26.80
CA ALA A 92 -6.18 22.52 27.17
C ALA A 92 -6.24 21.32 28.15
N ALA A 93 -7.32 21.22 28.94
CA ALA A 93 -7.58 20.12 29.86
C ALA A 93 -7.64 18.73 29.18
N LEU A 94 -8.01 18.69 27.88
CA LEU A 94 -8.09 17.46 27.08
C LEU A 94 -6.73 16.76 26.93
N GLY A 95 -5.64 17.52 27.01
CA GLY A 95 -4.29 17.05 26.76
C GLY A 95 -3.95 16.94 25.26
N LEU A 96 -2.67 17.11 24.94
CA LEU A 96 -2.16 17.22 23.57
C LEU A 96 -2.59 16.06 22.66
N SER A 97 -2.53 14.82 23.13
CA SER A 97 -2.81 13.65 22.30
C SER A 97 -4.26 13.59 21.82
N LYS A 98 -5.22 13.99 22.65
CA LYS A 98 -6.63 14.04 22.24
C LYS A 98 -6.85 15.18 21.24
N MET A 99 -6.26 16.34 21.49
CA MET A 99 -6.34 17.50 20.57
C MET A 99 -5.76 17.18 19.19
N LEU A 100 -4.60 16.52 19.14
CA LEU A 100 -3.97 16.06 17.89
C LEU A 100 -4.79 14.99 17.16
N GLU A 101 -5.64 14.23 17.83
CA GLU A 101 -6.55 13.30 17.16
C GLU A 101 -7.75 14.05 16.58
N LEU A 102 -8.32 14.98 17.35
CA LEU A 102 -9.49 15.77 16.98
C LEU A 102 -9.22 16.74 15.82
N ILE A 103 -8.03 17.34 15.74
CA ILE A 103 -7.66 18.26 14.64
C ILE A 103 -7.66 17.57 13.27
N LYS A 104 -7.62 16.23 13.23
CA LYS A 104 -7.69 15.46 11.98
C LYS A 104 -9.10 15.31 11.42
N LEU A 105 -10.10 15.83 12.13
CA LEU A 105 -11.51 15.80 11.75
C LEU A 105 -11.95 17.18 11.23
N PRO A 106 -12.99 17.24 10.39
CA PRO A 106 -13.63 18.48 10.03
C PRO A 106 -14.09 19.27 11.27
N PRO A 107 -14.12 20.61 11.23
CA PRO A 107 -14.52 21.44 12.37
C PRO A 107 -15.86 21.04 12.99
N ALA A 108 -16.87 20.78 12.15
CA ALA A 108 -18.21 20.40 12.62
C ALA A 108 -18.21 19.07 13.39
N ASP A 109 -17.48 18.06 12.92
CA ASP A 109 -17.40 16.76 13.60
C ASP A 109 -16.65 16.87 14.92
N ARG A 110 -15.56 17.66 14.94
CA ARG A 110 -14.81 17.92 16.16
C ARG A 110 -15.68 18.63 17.21
N ASP A 111 -16.39 19.68 16.81
CA ASP A 111 -17.27 20.44 17.70
C ASP A 111 -18.37 19.54 18.28
N ARG A 112 -18.94 18.66 17.45
CA ARG A 112 -19.89 17.65 17.90
C ARG A 112 -19.28 16.72 18.95
N ILE A 113 -18.09 16.17 18.69
CA ILE A 113 -17.43 15.26 19.65
C ILE A 113 -17.17 15.95 20.99
N ILE A 114 -16.74 17.20 20.96
CA ILE A 114 -16.37 17.94 22.18
C ILE A 114 -17.62 18.30 23.00
N ASN A 115 -18.71 18.71 22.35
CA ASN A 115 -19.89 19.23 23.05
C ASN A 115 -20.96 18.15 23.31
N GLU A 116 -21.17 17.22 22.39
CA GLU A 116 -22.25 16.22 22.43
C GLU A 116 -21.75 14.82 22.76
N GLY A 117 -20.46 14.54 22.52
CA GLY A 117 -19.87 13.21 22.68
C GLY A 117 -20.10 12.31 21.46
N VAL A 118 -19.78 11.02 21.63
CA VAL A 118 -19.94 10.01 20.57
C VAL A 118 -20.55 8.76 21.16
N GLU A 119 -21.46 8.13 20.40
CA GLU A 119 -21.96 6.80 20.73
C GLU A 119 -20.89 5.74 20.47
N LEU A 120 -20.48 5.05 21.53
CA LEU A 120 -19.53 3.95 21.49
C LEU A 120 -20.16 2.74 22.18
N LYS A 121 -20.34 1.65 21.42
CA LYS A 121 -20.93 0.39 21.92
C LYS A 121 -22.30 0.58 22.59
N GLY A 122 -23.14 1.45 22.04
CA GLY A 122 -24.49 1.73 22.58
C GLY A 122 -24.51 2.68 23.79
N GLN A 123 -23.39 3.31 24.14
CA GLN A 123 -23.31 4.32 25.19
C GLN A 123 -22.75 5.62 24.64
N ILE A 124 -23.43 6.74 24.91
CA ILE A 124 -22.90 8.07 24.61
C ILE A 124 -21.79 8.36 25.62
N LYS A 125 -20.56 8.57 25.12
CA LYS A 125 -19.41 8.96 25.93
C LYS A 125 -18.98 10.37 25.57
N THR A 126 -18.75 11.18 26.60
CA THR A 126 -18.17 12.52 26.47
C THR A 126 -16.67 12.44 26.19
N ILE A 127 -16.08 13.53 25.72
CA ILE A 127 -14.65 13.59 25.41
C ILE A 127 -13.75 13.31 26.61
N ASP A 128 -14.18 13.66 27.83
CA ASP A 128 -13.42 13.43 29.06
C ASP A 128 -13.42 11.97 29.48
N GLU A 129 -14.56 11.28 29.29
CA GLU A 129 -14.73 9.85 29.60
C GLU A 129 -14.02 8.94 28.59
N MET A 130 -13.86 9.39 27.35
CA MET A 130 -13.16 8.61 26.32
C MET A 130 -11.66 8.56 26.58
N ASN A 131 -11.08 7.36 26.50
CA ASN A 131 -9.63 7.23 26.39
C ASN A 131 -9.15 7.51 24.95
N LEU A 132 -7.84 7.65 24.74
CA LEU A 132 -7.29 7.99 23.42
C LEU A 132 -7.59 6.90 22.35
N ARG A 133 -7.69 5.63 22.74
CA ARG A 133 -8.00 4.54 21.81
C ARG A 133 -9.46 4.61 21.36
N GLU A 134 -10.37 4.88 22.28
CA GLU A 134 -11.79 5.09 22.00
C GLU A 134 -12.00 6.32 21.09
N LEU A 135 -11.32 7.43 21.39
CA LEU A 135 -11.35 8.61 20.53
C LEU A 135 -10.82 8.31 19.12
N LYS A 136 -9.72 7.57 18.99
CA LYS A 136 -9.21 7.13 17.67
C LYS A 136 -10.21 6.26 16.92
N GLN A 137 -10.92 5.38 17.62
CA GLN A 137 -11.96 4.55 17.01
C GLN A 137 -13.13 5.42 16.53
N ALA A 138 -13.63 6.33 17.36
CA ALA A 138 -14.66 7.29 17.00
C ALA A 138 -14.26 8.14 15.79
N SER A 139 -13.05 8.72 15.81
CA SER A 139 -12.53 9.53 14.70
C SER A 139 -12.40 8.72 13.40
N GLN A 140 -12.01 7.45 13.48
CA GLN A 140 -11.96 6.59 12.29
C GLN A 140 -13.35 6.25 11.77
N GLU A 141 -14.31 6.00 12.65
CA GLU A 141 -15.68 5.69 12.25
C GLU A 141 -16.34 6.87 11.55
N ILE A 142 -16.21 8.08 12.11
CA ILE A 142 -16.69 9.31 11.49
C ILE A 142 -16.07 9.51 10.10
N LYS A 143 -14.77 9.25 9.94
CA LYS A 143 -14.10 9.34 8.64
C LYS A 143 -14.58 8.34 7.61
N ARG A 144 -15.12 7.20 8.05
CA ARG A 144 -15.67 6.13 7.21
C ARG A 144 -17.17 6.28 6.97
N GLN A 145 -17.86 7.04 7.81
CA GLN A 145 -19.29 7.25 7.70
C GLN A 145 -19.63 7.82 6.31
N GLY A 146 -20.55 7.15 5.61
CA GLY A 146 -20.93 7.52 4.24
C GLY A 146 -19.90 7.16 3.16
N LYS A 147 -18.80 6.50 3.50
CA LYS A 147 -17.79 6.02 2.55
C LYS A 147 -17.86 4.51 2.41
N SER A 148 -17.52 4.04 1.23
CA SER A 148 -17.37 2.62 0.93
C SER A 148 -15.90 2.27 0.77
N ARG A 149 -15.54 1.00 1.02
CA ARG A 149 -14.17 0.52 0.82
C ARG A 149 -13.98 0.16 -0.65
N CYS A 150 -12.95 0.72 -1.28
CA CYS A 150 -12.49 0.33 -2.61
C CYS A 150 -11.72 -0.99 -2.52
N ASP A 151 -12.10 -1.99 -3.31
CA ASP A 151 -11.51 -3.33 -3.27
C ASP A 151 -10.08 -3.34 -3.84
N ARG A 152 -9.80 -2.56 -4.90
CA ARG A 152 -8.47 -2.50 -5.52
C ARG A 152 -7.40 -1.98 -4.57
N CYS A 153 -7.66 -0.86 -3.91
CA CYS A 153 -6.63 -0.15 -3.12
C CYS A 153 -6.92 -0.14 -1.61
N SER A 154 -8.00 -0.77 -1.15
CA SER A 154 -8.39 -0.85 0.26
C SER A 154 -8.62 0.50 0.96
N ARG A 155 -8.86 1.58 0.21
CA ARG A 155 -9.12 2.93 0.76
C ARG A 155 -10.62 3.18 0.87
N TRP A 156 -11.01 4.00 1.85
CA TRP A 156 -12.38 4.48 2.01
C TRP A 156 -12.63 5.66 1.08
N VAL A 157 -13.68 5.58 0.26
CA VAL A 157 -13.99 6.51 -0.83
C VAL A 157 -15.48 6.86 -0.80
N ASP A 158 -15.80 8.09 -1.19
CA ASP A 158 -17.19 8.61 -1.14
C ASP A 158 -18.07 8.04 -2.25
N VAL A 159 -17.50 7.86 -3.45
CA VAL A 159 -18.20 7.36 -4.63
C VAL A 159 -17.54 6.06 -5.08
N VAL A 160 -18.34 5.00 -5.12
CA VAL A 160 -17.95 3.69 -5.65
C VAL A 160 -18.82 3.29 -6.83
N GLN A 161 -18.24 2.54 -7.75
CA GLN A 161 -18.96 1.84 -8.80
C GLN A 161 -18.69 0.34 -8.68
N GLU A 162 -19.72 -0.44 -8.95
CA GLU A 162 -19.65 -1.90 -8.91
C GLU A 162 -19.21 -2.44 -10.27
N LEU A 163 -18.30 -3.40 -10.25
CA LEU A 163 -17.87 -4.15 -11.43
C LEU A 163 -17.68 -5.61 -11.03
N ASP A 164 -18.53 -6.50 -11.56
CA ASP A 164 -18.57 -7.94 -11.25
C ASP A 164 -18.62 -8.28 -9.74
N GLY A 165 -19.44 -7.56 -8.98
CA GLY A 165 -19.56 -7.78 -7.52
C GLY A 165 -18.43 -7.20 -6.67
N HIS A 166 -17.50 -6.45 -7.28
CA HIS A 166 -16.45 -5.70 -6.58
C HIS A 166 -16.69 -4.19 -6.65
N PHE A 167 -16.38 -3.47 -5.57
CA PHE A 167 -16.58 -2.03 -5.48
C PHE A 167 -15.27 -1.28 -5.68
N TYR A 168 -15.24 -0.39 -6.67
CA TYR A 168 -14.07 0.42 -6.96
C TYR A 168 -14.41 1.90 -6.84
N GLY A 169 -13.52 2.67 -6.21
CA GLY A 169 -13.73 4.11 -6.12
C GLY A 169 -13.69 4.77 -7.50
N SER A 170 -14.60 5.70 -7.71
CA SER A 170 -14.79 6.45 -8.96
C SER A 170 -14.86 7.95 -8.65
N GLY A 171 -14.26 8.79 -9.49
CA GLY A 171 -14.30 10.25 -9.38
C GLY A 171 -12.93 10.91 -9.36
N SER A 172 -12.91 12.24 -9.31
CA SER A 172 -11.69 13.07 -9.46
C SER A 172 -10.62 12.82 -8.40
N GLY A 173 -11.00 12.35 -7.21
CA GLY A 173 -10.07 12.00 -6.13
C GLY A 173 -9.69 10.52 -6.09
N HIS A 174 -10.32 9.66 -6.91
CA HIS A 174 -10.12 8.22 -6.85
C HIS A 174 -10.53 7.51 -8.16
N ALA A 175 -9.54 7.17 -8.99
CA ALA A 175 -9.76 6.62 -10.34
C ALA A 175 -9.61 5.08 -10.43
N CYS A 176 -9.73 4.34 -9.31
CA CYS A 176 -9.54 2.88 -9.32
C CYS A 176 -10.52 2.16 -10.24
N TYR A 177 -11.76 2.63 -10.35
CA TYR A 177 -12.74 2.06 -11.28
C TYR A 177 -12.31 2.22 -12.75
N GLU A 178 -11.79 3.38 -13.13
CA GLU A 178 -11.31 3.64 -14.48
C GLU A 178 -10.10 2.77 -14.83
N TYR A 179 -9.18 2.62 -13.88
CA TYR A 179 -8.03 1.72 -14.04
C TYR A 179 -8.44 0.25 -14.19
N GLU A 180 -9.45 -0.23 -13.46
CA GLU A 180 -9.96 -1.60 -13.65
C GLU A 180 -10.58 -1.79 -15.04
N LEU A 181 -11.37 -0.82 -15.50
CA LEU A 181 -11.95 -0.86 -16.83
C LEU A 181 -10.88 -0.87 -17.91
N GLU A 182 -9.84 -0.04 -17.76
CA GLU A 182 -8.75 0.02 -18.72
C GLU A 182 -7.94 -1.27 -18.74
N GLU A 183 -7.63 -1.84 -17.57
CA GLU A 183 -6.95 -3.13 -17.44
C GLU A 183 -7.74 -4.28 -18.06
N ARG A 184 -9.07 -4.32 -17.85
CA ARG A 184 -9.93 -5.30 -18.52
C ARG A 184 -10.01 -5.06 -20.02
N ARG A 185 -10.05 -3.81 -20.46
CA ARG A 185 -10.02 -3.46 -21.89
C ARG A 185 -8.72 -3.92 -22.53
N THR A 186 -7.56 -3.68 -21.91
CA THR A 186 -6.27 -4.14 -22.44
C THR A 186 -6.19 -5.67 -22.48
N LEU A 187 -6.64 -6.36 -21.43
CA LEU A 187 -6.76 -7.82 -21.42
C LEU A 187 -7.73 -8.35 -22.49
N SER A 188 -8.82 -7.63 -22.77
CA SER A 188 -9.78 -7.99 -23.83
C SER A 188 -9.33 -7.60 -25.23
N SER A 189 -8.46 -6.59 -25.37
CA SER A 189 -7.93 -6.14 -26.65
C SER A 189 -6.93 -7.13 -27.26
N GLY A 190 -6.38 -8.03 -26.42
CA GLY A 190 -5.67 -9.24 -26.85
C GLY A 190 -6.56 -10.47 -27.06
N ARG A 191 -7.88 -10.40 -26.79
CA ARG A 191 -8.80 -11.52 -27.07
C ARG A 191 -9.25 -11.45 -28.52
N ILE A 192 -9.01 -12.55 -29.22
CA ILE A 192 -9.55 -12.80 -30.56
C ILE A 192 -11.08 -12.65 -30.49
N PRO A 193 -11.71 -11.82 -31.35
CA PRO A 193 -13.16 -11.68 -31.42
C PRO A 193 -13.83 -13.07 -31.54
N ALA A 194 -14.99 -13.28 -30.93
CA ALA A 194 -15.66 -14.59 -30.96
C ALA A 194 -15.84 -15.13 -32.39
N ALA A 195 -16.08 -14.26 -33.38
CA ALA A 195 -16.17 -14.61 -34.80
C ALA A 195 -14.83 -15.02 -35.45
N GLN A 196 -13.70 -14.64 -34.85
CA GLN A 196 -12.35 -15.04 -35.27
C GLN A 196 -11.80 -16.19 -34.41
N LEU A 197 -12.42 -16.49 -33.27
CA LEU A 197 -12.02 -17.56 -32.38
C LEU A 197 -12.16 -18.92 -33.06
N ASP A 198 -13.24 -19.15 -33.81
CA ASP A 198 -13.42 -20.39 -34.58
C ASP A 198 -12.35 -20.54 -35.67
N ASN A 199 -11.97 -19.45 -36.35
CA ASN A 199 -10.88 -19.47 -37.32
C ASN A 199 -9.51 -19.77 -36.67
N VAL A 200 -9.24 -19.21 -35.50
CA VAL A 200 -7.99 -19.50 -34.76
C VAL A 200 -8.01 -20.92 -34.18
N LEU A 201 -9.15 -21.40 -33.69
CA LEU A 201 -9.32 -22.79 -33.23
C LEU A 201 -9.19 -23.79 -34.37
N ASP A 202 -9.67 -23.47 -35.57
CA ASP A 202 -9.45 -24.30 -36.76
C ASP A 202 -7.99 -24.26 -37.21
N THR A 203 -7.31 -23.11 -37.11
CA THR A 203 -5.87 -23.01 -37.38
C THR A 203 -5.05 -23.83 -36.36
N LEU A 204 -5.45 -23.83 -35.08
CA LEU A 204 -4.80 -24.62 -34.01
C LEU A 204 -5.19 -26.11 -34.04
N ARG A 205 -6.38 -26.46 -34.55
CA ARG A 205 -6.80 -27.86 -34.75
C ARG A 205 -5.96 -28.57 -35.80
N PHE A 206 -5.37 -27.85 -36.75
CA PHE A 206 -4.43 -28.43 -37.72
C PHE A 206 -3.01 -28.66 -37.15
N ASP A 207 -2.71 -28.15 -35.96
CA ASP A 207 -1.45 -28.39 -35.24
C ASP A 207 -1.68 -29.00 -33.84
N SER A 208 -2.62 -29.95 -33.73
CA SER A 208 -2.74 -30.77 -32.51
C SER A 208 -1.59 -31.79 -32.43
N VAL A 209 -0.39 -31.34 -32.08
CA VAL A 209 0.54 -32.17 -31.33
C VAL A 209 0.00 -32.22 -29.90
N GLN A 210 -0.41 -33.41 -29.48
CA GLN A 210 -0.87 -33.65 -28.12
C GLN A 210 0.21 -33.25 -27.11
N THR A 211 -0.15 -32.39 -26.16
CA THR A 211 0.64 -32.20 -24.94
C THR A 211 -0.22 -32.53 -23.72
N SER A 212 0.20 -33.60 -23.04
CA SER A 212 -0.26 -34.01 -21.73
C SER A 212 0.13 -32.94 -20.67
N PRO A 213 -0.64 -32.76 -19.59
CA PRO A 213 -0.39 -31.70 -18.62
C PRO A 213 0.54 -32.20 -17.52
N GLU A 214 1.83 -31.86 -17.60
CA GLU A 214 2.75 -31.81 -16.45
C GLU A 214 4.01 -31.04 -16.85
N ALA A 215 3.93 -29.70 -16.80
CA ALA A 215 5.06 -28.84 -17.12
C ALA A 215 6.02 -28.74 -15.92
N THR A 216 7.13 -29.47 -15.99
CA THR A 216 8.33 -29.22 -15.18
C THR A 216 9.09 -28.01 -15.75
N PRO A 217 9.86 -27.25 -14.93
CA PRO A 217 10.63 -26.10 -15.41
C PRO A 217 11.58 -26.51 -16.54
N LEU A 218 11.67 -25.71 -17.60
CA LEU A 218 12.49 -25.98 -18.80
C LEU A 218 14.00 -25.91 -18.46
N GLN A 219 14.55 -27.00 -17.92
CA GLN A 219 15.96 -27.18 -17.58
C GLN A 219 16.91 -27.28 -18.79
N TRP A 220 16.38 -27.20 -20.01
CA TRP A 220 17.14 -27.41 -21.27
C TRP A 220 17.53 -26.11 -21.99
N LEU A 221 17.16 -24.94 -21.45
CA LEU A 221 17.61 -23.65 -21.97
C LEU A 221 19.05 -23.36 -21.48
N PRO A 222 20.02 -23.06 -22.36
CA PRO A 222 21.36 -22.65 -21.96
C PRO A 222 21.36 -21.40 -21.06
N ASP A 223 22.26 -21.35 -20.07
CA ASP A 223 22.39 -20.22 -19.13
C ASP A 223 22.53 -18.85 -19.82
N SER A 224 23.07 -18.83 -21.04
CA SER A 224 23.22 -17.62 -21.86
C SER A 224 21.88 -17.00 -22.28
N LEU A 225 20.83 -17.80 -22.47
CA LEU A 225 19.48 -17.29 -22.78
C LEU A 225 18.82 -16.72 -21.53
N TYR A 226 19.02 -17.34 -20.37
CA TYR A 226 18.54 -16.82 -19.09
C TYR A 226 19.23 -15.51 -18.71
N GLN A 227 20.53 -15.38 -18.98
CA GLN A 227 21.28 -14.13 -18.74
C GLN A 227 20.80 -12.99 -19.64
N LEU A 228 20.62 -13.22 -20.94
CA LEU A 228 20.11 -12.20 -21.87
C LEU A 228 18.67 -11.80 -21.54
N TYR A 229 17.82 -12.76 -21.19
CA TYR A 229 16.46 -12.50 -20.76
C TYR A 229 16.42 -11.71 -19.44
N GLY A 230 17.27 -12.08 -18.48
CA GLY A 230 17.42 -11.35 -17.21
C GLY A 230 17.94 -9.92 -17.38
N GLN A 231 18.86 -9.70 -18.32
CA GLN A 231 19.38 -8.37 -18.64
C GLN A 231 18.29 -7.48 -19.26
N LEU A 232 17.46 -8.03 -20.14
CA LEU A 232 16.35 -7.31 -20.77
C LEU A 232 15.27 -6.90 -19.74
N LEU A 233 14.99 -7.75 -18.75
CA LEU A 233 14.09 -7.43 -17.64
C LEU A 233 14.66 -6.36 -16.70
N GLN A 234 15.98 -6.36 -16.47
CA GLN A 234 16.65 -5.36 -15.63
C GLN A 234 16.71 -3.98 -16.29
N ASP A 235 16.94 -3.93 -17.61
CA ASP A 235 16.97 -2.68 -18.37
C ASP A 235 15.58 -2.03 -18.44
N GLN A 236 14.52 -2.82 -18.57
CA GLN A 236 13.13 -2.33 -18.46
C GLN A 236 12.80 -1.77 -17.07
N GLY A 237 13.36 -2.37 -16.00
CA GLY A 237 13.17 -1.90 -14.63
C GLY A 237 13.93 -0.62 -14.27
N ARG A 238 15.06 -0.33 -14.95
CA ARG A 238 15.91 0.83 -14.68
C ARG A 238 15.46 2.12 -15.37
N LEU A 239 14.79 2.02 -16.51
CA LEU A 239 14.53 3.16 -17.40
C LEU A 239 13.19 3.86 -17.19
N GLY A 240 12.39 3.47 -16.20
CA GLY A 240 11.25 4.28 -15.71
C GLY A 240 10.22 4.73 -16.76
N GLY A 241 10.18 4.07 -17.93
CA GLY A 241 9.29 4.43 -19.03
C GLY A 241 9.76 5.53 -20.00
N GLU A 242 11.00 6.04 -19.89
CA GLU A 242 11.54 6.95 -20.91
C GLU A 242 12.06 6.17 -22.12
N VAL A 243 11.25 6.17 -23.19
CA VAL A 243 11.55 5.49 -24.46
C VAL A 243 12.46 6.39 -25.30
N SER A 244 13.77 6.20 -25.21
CA SER A 244 14.73 6.80 -26.14
C SER A 244 14.87 5.94 -27.40
N GLN A 245 15.14 6.56 -28.55
CA GLN A 245 15.35 5.85 -29.82
C GLN A 245 16.57 4.91 -29.75
N GLU A 246 17.58 5.26 -28.95
CA GLU A 246 18.76 4.42 -28.71
C GLU A 246 18.41 3.17 -27.90
N ASN A 247 17.50 3.27 -26.92
CA ASN A 247 17.04 2.13 -26.12
C ASN A 247 16.24 1.14 -26.97
N LEU A 248 15.35 1.62 -27.84
CA LEU A 248 14.58 0.74 -28.75
C LEU A 248 15.48 0.00 -29.74
N LEU A 249 16.52 0.67 -30.26
CA LEU A 249 17.50 0.03 -31.14
C LEU A 249 18.32 -1.03 -30.39
N HIS A 250 18.67 -0.77 -29.13
CA HIS A 250 19.36 -1.73 -28.28
C HIS A 250 18.49 -2.97 -27.98
N GLU A 251 17.23 -2.77 -27.59
CA GLU A 251 16.28 -3.87 -27.35
C GLU A 251 16.03 -4.69 -28.63
N GLN A 252 15.87 -4.03 -29.77
CA GLN A 252 15.72 -4.71 -31.06
C GLN A 252 16.93 -5.59 -31.39
N GLU A 253 18.14 -5.11 -31.10
CA GLU A 253 19.38 -5.87 -31.34
C GLU A 253 19.51 -7.07 -30.39
N VAL A 254 19.11 -6.93 -29.13
CA VAL A 254 19.12 -8.03 -28.15
C VAL A 254 18.08 -9.09 -28.53
N LEU A 255 16.88 -8.69 -28.96
CA LEU A 255 15.84 -9.63 -29.42
C LEU A 255 16.25 -10.37 -30.70
N LYS A 256 16.94 -9.70 -31.64
CA LYS A 256 17.51 -10.38 -32.82
C LYS A 256 18.54 -11.43 -32.45
N LYS A 257 19.41 -11.13 -31.47
CA LYS A 257 20.41 -12.09 -30.96
C LYS A 257 19.72 -13.29 -30.30
N LEU A 258 18.68 -13.04 -29.49
CA LEU A 258 17.89 -14.10 -28.86
C LEU A 258 17.23 -15.01 -29.92
N LEU A 259 16.60 -14.41 -30.92
CA LEU A 259 15.96 -15.14 -32.02
C LEU A 259 16.96 -16.03 -32.78
N ASN A 260 18.14 -15.50 -33.11
CA ASN A 260 19.19 -16.26 -33.79
C ASN A 260 19.68 -17.44 -32.93
N LEU A 261 19.84 -17.26 -31.63
CA LEU A 261 20.24 -18.34 -30.71
C LEU A 261 19.17 -19.44 -30.66
N CYS A 262 17.89 -19.06 -30.57
CA CYS A 262 16.79 -20.01 -30.61
C CYS A 262 16.73 -20.78 -31.94
N GLN A 263 16.92 -20.09 -33.07
CA GLN A 263 16.95 -20.72 -34.39
C GLN A 263 18.12 -21.71 -34.55
N ASN A 264 19.31 -21.32 -34.10
CA ASN A 264 20.48 -22.21 -34.12
C ASN A 264 20.25 -23.44 -33.24
N ARG A 265 19.66 -23.27 -32.06
CA ARG A 265 19.36 -24.40 -31.17
C ARG A 265 18.30 -25.33 -31.74
N MET A 266 17.27 -24.79 -32.39
CA MET A 266 16.29 -25.62 -33.10
C MET A 266 16.96 -26.44 -34.21
N LYS A 267 17.93 -25.86 -34.93
CA LYS A 267 18.69 -26.57 -35.95
C LYS A 267 19.52 -27.71 -35.36
N GLU A 268 20.23 -27.48 -34.25
CA GLU A 268 20.98 -28.53 -33.54
C GLU A 268 20.06 -29.67 -33.06
N ILE A 269 18.87 -29.33 -32.54
CA ILE A 269 17.86 -30.32 -32.13
C ILE A 269 17.37 -31.13 -33.35
N GLN A 270 17.15 -30.48 -34.49
CA GLN A 270 16.76 -31.18 -35.72
C GLN A 270 17.87 -32.10 -36.25
N GLU A 271 19.13 -31.67 -36.21
CA GLU A 271 20.29 -32.46 -36.62
C GLU A 271 20.49 -33.69 -35.71
N THR A 272 20.35 -33.52 -34.40
CA THR A 272 20.42 -34.64 -33.44
C THR A 272 19.26 -35.62 -33.59
N LEU A 273 18.04 -35.14 -33.84
CA LEU A 273 16.89 -36.00 -34.15
C LEU A 273 17.09 -36.78 -35.46
N GLN A 274 17.76 -36.18 -36.44
CA GLN A 274 18.07 -36.85 -37.71
C GLN A 274 19.11 -37.96 -37.51
N MET A 275 20.18 -37.71 -36.74
CA MET A 275 21.15 -38.74 -36.36
C MET A 275 20.51 -39.90 -35.57
N LEU A 276 19.56 -39.61 -34.68
CA LEU A 276 18.85 -40.64 -33.92
C LEU A 276 17.94 -41.51 -34.80
N LYS A 277 17.33 -40.93 -35.85
CA LYS A 277 16.54 -41.68 -36.84
C LYS A 277 17.41 -42.62 -37.69
N GLU A 278 18.63 -42.21 -38.02
CA GLU A 278 19.60 -43.04 -38.74
C GLU A 278 20.08 -44.23 -37.89
N LEU A 279 20.15 -44.07 -36.57
CA LEU A 279 20.48 -45.14 -35.63
C LEU A 279 19.31 -46.09 -35.31
N GLY A 280 18.05 -45.66 -35.51
CA GLY A 280 16.84 -46.42 -35.20
C GLY A 280 16.30 -47.33 -36.32
N GLY A 281 16.98 -47.40 -37.47
CA GLY A 281 16.58 -48.22 -38.63
C GLY A 281 17.00 -49.68 -38.54
N SER A 282 16.53 -50.46 -37.56
CA SER A 282 16.54 -51.94 -37.67
C SER A 282 15.44 -52.65 -36.86
N SER A 283 14.48 -53.20 -37.62
CA SER A 283 13.49 -54.26 -37.34
C SER A 283 12.32 -54.05 -36.34
N PRO A 284 11.08 -54.41 -36.74
CA PRO A 284 9.90 -54.44 -35.87
C PRO A 284 9.69 -55.82 -35.20
N ILE A 285 9.20 -55.84 -33.96
CA ILE A 285 8.63 -57.03 -33.30
C ILE A 285 7.16 -56.73 -32.99
N PRO A 286 6.22 -57.66 -33.30
CA PRO A 286 4.78 -57.41 -33.22
C PRO A 286 4.23 -57.57 -31.79
N VAL A 287 3.18 -56.81 -31.49
CA VAL A 287 2.47 -56.78 -30.21
C VAL A 287 1.37 -57.84 -30.20
N SER A 288 1.32 -58.68 -29.17
CA SER A 288 0.16 -59.54 -28.85
C SER A 288 -0.56 -59.03 -27.59
N ASN A 289 -1.86 -58.79 -27.77
CA ASN A 289 -2.84 -58.40 -26.75
C ASN A 289 -3.06 -59.49 -25.69
N SER A 290 -3.28 -59.08 -24.44
CA SER A 290 -4.27 -59.74 -23.58
C SER A 290 -4.83 -58.76 -22.54
N TYR A 291 -6.16 -58.65 -22.54
CA TYR A 291 -7.00 -57.92 -21.59
C TYR A 291 -7.33 -58.83 -20.40
N ALA A 292 -7.41 -58.26 -19.20
CA ALA A 292 -8.29 -58.72 -18.12
C ALA A 292 -8.65 -57.54 -17.18
N PRO A 293 -9.92 -57.30 -16.84
CA PRO A 293 -10.33 -56.27 -15.89
C PRO A 293 -10.41 -56.83 -14.46
N VAL A 294 -10.00 -56.05 -13.46
CA VAL A 294 -10.15 -56.39 -12.03
C VAL A 294 -11.16 -55.45 -11.38
N SER A 295 -12.01 -56.07 -10.59
CA SER A 295 -13.18 -55.59 -9.84
C SER A 295 -12.90 -54.54 -8.77
N GLU A 296 -13.91 -53.69 -8.57
CA GLU A 296 -14.11 -52.78 -7.43
C GLU A 296 -14.36 -53.57 -6.15
N ASP A 297 -13.57 -53.32 -5.11
CA ASP A 297 -14.02 -53.06 -3.74
C ASP A 297 -12.80 -52.82 -2.83
N ASP A 298 -13.02 -51.99 -1.81
CA ASP A 298 -12.22 -51.86 -0.58
C ASP A 298 -11.07 -50.83 -0.56
N ASN A 299 -11.36 -49.59 -0.12
CA ASN A 299 -10.68 -49.02 1.05
C ASN A 299 -11.25 -47.66 1.48
N SER A 300 -11.73 -47.61 2.72
CA SER A 300 -11.86 -46.36 3.49
C SER A 300 -10.47 -45.84 3.91
N PRO A 301 -10.27 -44.52 4.10
CA PRO A 301 -8.96 -43.95 4.40
C PRO A 301 -8.66 -43.94 5.91
N PRO A 302 -7.42 -44.29 6.34
CA PRO A 302 -6.94 -44.01 7.68
C PRO A 302 -5.94 -42.84 7.63
N TRP A 303 -6.27 -41.73 8.29
CA TRP A 303 -5.27 -40.73 8.68
C TRP A 303 -5.47 -40.41 10.16
N ASP A 304 -4.54 -40.92 10.97
CA ASP A 304 -3.96 -40.15 12.09
C ASP A 304 -3.12 -39.00 11.53
#